data_AF-A0A9P7H2K3-F1
#
_entry.id   AF-A0A9P7H2K3-F1
#
_cell.length_a   1.000
_cell.length_b   1.000
_cell.length_c   1.000
_cell.angle_alpha   90.00
_cell.angle_beta   90.00
_cell.angle_gamma   90.00
#
_symmetry.space_group_name_H-M   'P 1'
#
loop_
_entity.id
_entity.type
_entity.pdbx_description
1 polymer ?
#
loop_
_entity_poly.entity_id
_entity_poly.type
_entity_poly.pdbx_seq_one_letter_code
_entity_poly.pdbx_strand_id
1 'polypeptide(L)'
;MNVASMGRPVGCLKTALRRTRFQREFRRNVSVAAAVAPISKQASNAFSAEQRADIAKVSKFHIYPRVPSIRTTHPDPMPALLEKQITKLDPTGARTRLFSKEHADSAKVGDVLMVTTKSGEPFSGAFLQIRRRGQDTAIQLRGQMMKVGVEMWFKIYSPTVTGIDIIWRRPKRARRARLTYMRKPSHDMGSVDQMVFAWKKERYTLRSQANQPGKTTRKQHSKILGQKK
;
A
#
# COMPACT_ATOMS: atom_id res chain seq x y z
N MET A 1 -36.66 45.86 -28.66
CA MET A 1 -35.95 46.13 -27.38
C MET A 1 -35.70 44.81 -26.68
N ASN A 2 -34.44 44.49 -26.39
CA ASN A 2 -34.03 43.64 -25.27
C ASN A 2 -32.51 43.73 -25.15
N VAL A 3 -32.06 44.46 -24.13
CA VAL A 3 -30.66 44.74 -23.83
C VAL A 3 -30.21 43.72 -22.79
N ALA A 4 -29.32 42.81 -23.16
CA ALA A 4 -28.65 41.94 -22.18
C ALA A 4 -27.50 42.74 -21.53
N SER A 5 -27.65 43.06 -20.25
CA SER A 5 -26.60 43.70 -19.45
C SER A 5 -25.49 42.69 -19.14
N MET A 6 -24.33 42.85 -19.79
CA MET A 6 -23.12 42.14 -19.40
C MET A 6 -22.56 42.76 -18.12
N GLY A 7 -23.08 42.32 -16.96
CA GLY A 7 -22.52 42.63 -15.66
C GLY A 7 -21.12 42.05 -15.53
N ARG A 8 -20.09 42.86 -15.77
CA ARG A 8 -18.69 42.51 -15.46
C ARG A 8 -18.57 42.36 -13.93
N PRO A 9 -18.03 41.26 -13.40
CA PRO A 9 -17.91 41.08 -11.95
C PRO A 9 -16.88 42.04 -11.38
N VAL A 10 -17.34 43.14 -10.77
CA VAL A 10 -16.53 44.11 -10.01
C VAL A 10 -15.79 43.51 -8.80
N GLY A 11 -16.04 42.24 -8.47
CA GLY A 11 -15.38 41.50 -7.39
C GLY A 11 -13.88 41.24 -7.61
N CYS A 12 -13.37 41.43 -8.83
CA CYS A 12 -11.95 41.26 -9.14
C CYS A 12 -11.13 42.55 -9.13
N LEU A 13 -11.73 43.72 -8.83
CA LEU A 13 -10.97 44.97 -8.66
C LEU A 13 -10.03 44.91 -7.44
N LYS A 14 -10.46 44.28 -6.34
CA LYS A 14 -9.60 44.08 -5.17
C LYS A 14 -8.42 43.15 -5.46
N THR A 15 -8.61 42.10 -6.27
CA THR A 15 -7.52 41.19 -6.67
C THR A 15 -6.60 41.83 -7.71
N ALA A 16 -7.13 42.64 -8.63
CA ALA A 16 -6.35 43.45 -9.56
C ALA A 16 -5.48 44.50 -8.83
N LEU A 17 -6.05 45.27 -7.91
CA LEU A 17 -5.31 46.26 -7.10
C LEU A 17 -4.28 45.61 -6.17
N ARG A 18 -4.54 44.39 -5.68
CA ARG A 18 -3.55 43.65 -4.89
C ARG A 18 -2.40 43.15 -5.76
N ARG A 19 -2.67 42.69 -7.00
CA ARG A 19 -1.65 42.33 -7.98
C ARG A 19 -0.78 43.53 -8.41
N THR A 20 -1.36 44.72 -8.59
CA THR A 20 -0.58 45.91 -8.97
C THR A 20 0.33 46.40 -7.83
N ARG A 21 -0.07 46.27 -6.56
CA ARG A 21 0.81 46.54 -5.41
C ARG A 21 1.99 45.57 -5.34
N PHE A 22 1.72 44.27 -5.50
CA PHE A 22 2.81 43.28 -5.55
C PHE A 22 3.76 43.51 -6.73
N GLN A 23 3.26 43.92 -7.91
CA GLN A 23 4.13 44.31 -9.03
C GLN A 23 4.97 45.55 -8.74
N ARG A 24 4.46 46.53 -7.97
CA ARG A 24 5.20 47.75 -7.61
C ARG A 24 6.28 47.49 -6.56
N GLU A 25 6.03 46.57 -5.62
CA GLU A 25 7.04 46.06 -4.68
C GLU A 25 8.11 45.23 -5.41
N PHE A 26 7.70 44.37 -6.35
CA PHE A 26 8.65 43.62 -7.18
C PHE A 26 9.52 44.54 -8.05
N ARG A 27 8.97 45.65 -8.55
CA ARG A 27 9.74 46.67 -9.31
C ARG A 27 10.71 47.49 -8.47
N ARG A 28 10.55 47.57 -7.14
CA ARG A 28 11.58 48.16 -6.26
C ARG A 28 12.72 47.19 -5.98
N ASN A 29 12.46 45.89 -6.06
CA ASN A 29 13.45 44.84 -5.78
C ASN A 29 14.14 44.29 -7.04
N VAL A 30 13.68 44.68 -8.23
CA VAL A 30 14.38 44.44 -9.49
C VAL A 30 14.87 45.78 -9.99
N SER A 31 16.13 46.08 -9.69
CA SER A 31 16.86 47.17 -10.33
C SER A 31 16.66 47.08 -11.84
N VAL A 32 16.32 48.22 -12.43
CA VAL A 32 16.36 48.44 -13.88
C VAL A 32 17.64 47.81 -14.41
N ALA A 33 17.51 47.04 -15.50
CA ALA A 33 18.62 46.50 -16.25
C ALA A 33 19.58 47.63 -16.65
N ALA A 34 20.53 47.95 -15.75
CA ALA A 34 21.84 48.37 -16.19
C ALA A 34 22.27 47.31 -17.19
N ALA A 35 22.69 47.75 -18.38
CA ALA A 35 23.27 46.87 -19.38
C ALA A 35 24.20 45.90 -18.65
N VAL A 36 23.86 44.61 -18.68
CA VAL A 36 24.74 43.57 -18.17
C VAL A 36 25.93 43.60 -19.13
N ALA A 37 26.91 44.46 -18.83
CA ALA A 37 28.27 44.21 -19.24
C ALA A 37 28.51 42.74 -18.90
N PRO A 38 28.99 41.92 -19.84
CA PRO A 38 29.15 40.49 -19.60
C PRO A 38 29.92 40.38 -18.29
N ILE A 39 29.25 39.86 -17.25
CA ILE A 39 29.90 39.57 -15.98
C ILE A 39 30.98 38.59 -16.40
N SER A 40 32.20 39.10 -16.49
CA SER A 40 33.36 38.30 -16.79
C SER A 40 33.28 37.12 -15.84
N LYS A 41 33.49 35.91 -16.35
CA LYS A 41 33.61 34.67 -15.56
C LYS A 41 34.90 34.69 -14.72
N GLN A 42 35.14 35.82 -14.05
CA GLN A 42 36.27 36.21 -13.25
C GLN A 42 35.71 36.97 -12.04
N ALA A 43 34.86 36.32 -11.25
CA ALA A 43 34.83 36.62 -9.82
C ALA A 43 36.09 36.02 -9.19
N SER A 44 37.27 36.44 -9.67
CA SER A 44 38.54 36.05 -9.08
C SER A 44 38.68 36.85 -7.79
N ASN A 45 38.29 36.22 -6.69
CA ASN A 45 38.48 36.63 -5.30
C ASN A 45 37.41 37.60 -4.75
N ALA A 46 36.25 37.04 -4.41
CA ALA A 46 35.21 37.69 -3.60
C ALA A 46 35.62 37.96 -2.12
N PHE A 47 36.88 37.75 -1.76
CA PHE A 47 37.39 37.92 -0.39
C PHE A 47 38.21 39.20 -0.25
N SER A 48 37.92 39.98 0.79
CA SER A 48 38.70 41.15 1.25
C SER A 48 40.13 40.76 1.64
N ALA A 49 41.06 41.73 1.63
CA ALA A 49 42.43 41.54 2.08
C ALA A 49 42.51 40.98 3.52
N GLU A 50 41.64 41.47 4.40
CA GLU A 50 41.53 40.98 5.78
C GLU A 50 41.06 39.51 5.83
N GLN A 51 40.05 39.16 5.04
CA GLN A 51 39.54 37.79 4.95
C GLN A 51 40.61 36.82 4.43
N ARG A 52 41.48 37.27 3.50
CA ARG A 52 42.62 36.47 3.02
C ARG A 52 43.66 36.26 4.11
N ALA A 53 43.95 37.30 4.90
CA ALA A 53 44.89 37.21 6.01
C ALA A 53 44.38 36.22 7.08
N ASP A 54 43.07 36.20 7.35
CA ASP A 54 42.48 35.25 8.29
C ASP A 54 42.43 33.81 7.75
N ILE A 55 42.09 33.61 6.47
CA ILE A 55 42.19 32.29 5.82
C ILE A 55 43.64 31.76 5.89
N ALA A 56 44.63 32.63 5.67
CA ALA A 56 46.06 32.27 5.76
C ALA A 56 46.54 31.95 7.19
N LYS A 57 45.86 32.46 8.23
CA LYS A 57 46.08 32.05 9.62
C LYS A 57 45.43 30.69 9.88
N VAL A 58 44.19 30.49 9.44
CA VAL A 58 43.43 29.24 9.64
C VAL A 58 44.05 28.06 8.87
N SER A 59 44.62 28.29 7.69
CA SER A 59 45.26 27.25 6.88
C SER A 59 46.52 26.65 7.51
N LYS A 60 47.08 27.28 8.54
CA LYS A 60 48.23 26.74 9.30
C LYS A 60 47.83 25.63 10.26
N PHE A 61 46.54 25.50 10.59
CA PHE A 61 46.04 24.46 11.48
C PHE A 61 45.74 23.19 10.69
N HIS A 62 46.21 22.04 11.19
CA HIS A 62 45.85 20.75 10.63
C HIS A 62 44.43 20.35 11.06
N ILE A 63 43.46 20.55 10.16
CA ILE A 63 42.07 20.13 10.40
C ILE A 63 41.93 18.67 10.01
N TYR A 64 41.87 17.78 11.00
CA TYR A 64 41.58 16.37 10.76
C TYR A 64 40.17 16.21 10.14
N PRO A 65 40.00 15.36 9.11
CA PRO A 65 38.69 15.14 8.51
C PRO A 65 37.74 14.49 9.54
N ARG A 66 36.45 14.82 9.45
CA ARG A 66 35.45 14.13 10.26
C ARG A 66 35.38 12.67 9.84
N VAL A 67 35.26 11.77 10.82
CA VAL A 67 34.99 10.35 10.59
C VAL A 67 33.74 10.24 9.68
N PRO A 68 33.79 9.41 8.62
CA PRO A 68 32.66 9.30 7.69
C PRO A 68 31.40 8.84 8.44
N SER A 69 30.32 9.61 8.31
CA SER A 69 29.04 9.28 8.92
C SER A 69 28.25 8.31 8.06
N ILE A 70 27.58 7.35 8.68
CA ILE A 70 26.64 6.43 8.00
C ILE A 70 25.53 7.22 7.28
N ARG A 71 25.20 8.43 7.72
CA ARG A 71 24.22 9.30 7.06
C ARG A 71 24.65 9.76 5.66
N THR A 72 25.96 9.79 5.40
CA THR A 72 26.51 10.13 4.07
C THR A 72 26.24 9.00 3.08
N THR A 73 26.30 7.74 3.52
CA THR A 73 26.03 6.56 2.68
C THR A 73 24.54 6.20 2.62
N HIS A 74 23.83 6.36 3.74
CA HIS A 74 22.41 6.04 3.87
C HIS A 74 21.65 7.24 4.48
N PRO A 75 21.22 8.20 3.65
CA PRO A 75 20.46 9.35 4.13
C PRO A 75 19.13 8.98 4.82
N ASP A 76 18.44 7.95 4.32
CA ASP A 76 17.23 7.39 4.94
C ASP A 76 17.38 5.87 5.18
N PRO A 77 17.58 5.42 6.43
CA PRO A 77 17.70 4.01 6.77
C PRO A 77 16.35 3.30 6.91
N MET A 78 15.22 4.02 6.91
CA MET A 78 13.90 3.46 7.25
C MET A 78 13.42 2.37 6.27
N PRO A 79 13.53 2.53 4.93
CA PRO A 79 13.11 1.49 3.99
C PRO A 79 13.91 0.20 4.15
N ALA A 80 15.24 0.32 4.26
CA ALA A 80 16.13 -0.82 4.47
C ALA A 80 15.84 -1.54 5.80
N LEU A 81 15.47 -0.80 6.85
CA LEU A 81 15.03 -1.37 8.12
C LEU A 81 13.71 -2.15 7.95
N LEU A 82 12.71 -1.55 7.31
CA LEU A 82 11.40 -2.17 7.10
C LEU A 82 11.51 -3.45 6.27
N GLU A 83 12.33 -3.45 5.22
CA GLU A 83 12.60 -4.63 4.41
C GLU A 83 13.25 -5.73 5.26
N LYS A 84 14.30 -5.41 6.03
CA LYS A 84 14.93 -6.37 6.96
C LYS A 84 13.94 -6.98 7.96
N GLN A 85 13.02 -6.17 8.49
CA GLN A 85 11.96 -6.66 9.39
C GLN A 85 10.97 -7.58 8.69
N ILE A 86 10.52 -7.21 7.48
CA ILE A 86 9.60 -8.04 6.69
C ILE A 86 10.26 -9.36 6.33
N THR A 87 11.50 -9.35 5.83
CA THR A 87 12.26 -10.58 5.51
C THR A 87 12.45 -11.47 6.72
N LYS A 88 12.66 -10.89 7.92
CA LYS A 88 12.75 -11.64 9.17
C LYS A 88 11.41 -12.29 9.55
N LEU A 89 10.29 -11.61 9.36
CA LEU A 89 8.96 -12.07 9.77
C LEU A 89 8.28 -12.98 8.73
N ASP A 90 8.60 -12.83 7.45
CA ASP A 90 8.09 -13.62 6.33
C ASP A 90 9.25 -14.06 5.43
N PRO A 91 10.05 -15.06 5.84
CA PRO A 91 11.23 -15.50 5.08
C PRO A 91 10.86 -16.10 3.71
N THR A 92 9.67 -16.71 3.60
CA THR A 92 9.16 -17.27 2.33
C THR A 92 8.58 -16.18 1.42
N GLY A 93 8.25 -15.00 1.95
CA GLY A 93 7.52 -13.95 1.23
C GLY A 93 6.07 -14.33 0.88
N ALA A 94 5.55 -15.41 1.47
CA ALA A 94 4.23 -15.95 1.11
C ALA A 94 3.10 -15.01 1.53
N ARG A 95 3.23 -14.36 2.71
CA ARG A 95 2.24 -13.41 3.21
C ARG A 95 2.33 -12.09 2.44
N THR A 96 3.54 -11.63 2.13
CA THR A 96 3.76 -10.46 1.27
C THR A 96 3.13 -10.68 -0.11
N ARG A 97 3.33 -11.86 -0.71
CA ARG A 97 2.72 -12.23 -2.00
C ARG A 97 1.19 -12.28 -1.92
N LEU A 98 0.65 -12.92 -0.87
CA LEU A 98 -0.79 -13.06 -0.64
C LEU A 98 -1.51 -11.71 -0.58
N PHE A 99 -0.87 -10.69 -0.01
CA PHE A 99 -1.42 -9.35 0.06
C PHE A 99 -0.72 -8.37 -0.88
N SER A 100 -0.04 -8.80 -1.93
CA SER A 100 0.54 -7.88 -2.92
C SER A 100 -0.55 -7.12 -3.68
N LYS A 101 -0.23 -5.94 -4.24
CA LYS A 101 -1.15 -5.23 -5.15
C LYS A 101 -1.05 -5.78 -6.58
N GLU A 102 0.14 -6.23 -6.94
CA GLU A 102 0.56 -6.57 -8.30
C GLU A 102 -0.05 -7.89 -8.77
N HIS A 103 -0.11 -8.91 -7.91
CA HIS A 103 -0.62 -10.21 -8.32
C HIS A 103 -2.15 -10.24 -8.40
N ALA A 104 -2.66 -10.91 -9.44
CA ALA A 104 -4.08 -11.18 -9.59
C ALA A 104 -4.59 -12.10 -8.46
N ASP A 105 -3.80 -13.12 -8.13
CA ASP A 105 -4.13 -14.16 -7.14
C ASP A 105 -4.07 -13.68 -5.68
N SER A 106 -3.59 -12.46 -5.41
CA SER A 106 -3.58 -11.91 -4.05
C SER A 106 -5.02 -11.81 -3.49
N ALA A 107 -5.16 -11.84 -2.17
CA ALA A 107 -6.43 -11.58 -1.50
C ALA A 107 -6.92 -10.16 -1.78
N LYS A 108 -8.16 -10.03 -2.27
CA LYS A 108 -8.78 -8.75 -2.58
C LYS A 108 -9.91 -8.47 -1.59
N VAL A 109 -10.18 -7.19 -1.38
CA VAL A 109 -11.23 -6.75 -0.47
C VAL A 109 -12.60 -7.26 -0.94
N GLY A 110 -13.33 -7.89 -0.03
CA GLY A 110 -14.59 -8.59 -0.28
C GLY A 110 -14.46 -10.11 -0.40
N ASP A 111 -13.24 -10.66 -0.44
CA ASP A 111 -13.02 -12.09 -0.28
C ASP A 111 -13.30 -12.54 1.16
N VAL A 112 -13.56 -13.83 1.38
CA VAL A 112 -13.66 -14.42 2.72
C VAL A 112 -12.33 -15.08 3.06
N LEU A 113 -11.74 -14.63 4.17
CA LEU A 113 -10.46 -15.11 4.65
C LEU A 113 -10.64 -15.88 5.96
N MET A 114 -9.89 -16.97 6.12
CA MET A 114 -9.69 -17.65 7.38
C MET A 114 -8.32 -17.30 7.92
N VAL A 115 -8.26 -16.78 9.14
CA VAL A 115 -7.02 -16.49 9.84
C VAL A 115 -6.86 -17.51 10.95
N THR A 116 -5.84 -18.34 10.83
CA THR A 116 -5.47 -19.30 11.86
C THR A 116 -4.43 -18.64 12.76
N THR A 117 -4.68 -18.67 14.07
CA THR A 117 -3.73 -18.20 15.09
C THR A 117 -3.03 -19.38 15.74
N LYS A 118 -1.92 -19.12 16.45
CA LYS A 118 -1.18 -20.14 17.22
C LYS A 118 -2.03 -20.74 18.35
N SER A 119 -2.94 -19.93 18.88
CA SER A 119 -3.82 -20.30 19.98
C SER A 119 -5.23 -19.83 19.67
N GLY A 120 -6.22 -20.64 20.01
CA GLY A 120 -7.63 -20.35 19.80
C GLY A 120 -8.19 -20.87 18.48
N GLU A 121 -9.48 -20.60 18.28
CA GLU A 121 -10.22 -20.98 17.09
C GLU A 121 -9.88 -20.05 15.91
N PRO A 122 -9.72 -20.59 14.68
CA PRO A 122 -9.47 -19.76 13.50
C PRO A 122 -10.64 -18.80 13.24
N PHE A 123 -10.32 -17.53 13.03
CA PHE A 123 -11.34 -16.52 12.74
C PHE A 123 -11.60 -16.45 11.24
N SER A 124 -12.85 -16.62 10.82
CA SER A 124 -13.27 -16.51 9.43
C SER A 124 -14.18 -15.31 9.22
N GLY A 125 -13.94 -14.54 8.17
CA GLY A 125 -14.76 -13.37 7.90
C GLY A 125 -14.53 -12.74 6.53
N ALA A 126 -15.48 -11.89 6.15
CA ALA A 126 -15.39 -11.04 4.98
C ALA A 126 -14.29 -9.99 5.16
N PHE A 127 -13.42 -9.87 4.17
CA PHE A 127 -12.29 -8.95 4.17
C PHE A 127 -12.76 -7.53 3.84
N LEU A 128 -12.84 -6.67 4.85
CA LEU A 128 -13.38 -5.31 4.71
C LEU A 128 -12.38 -4.29 4.18
N GLN A 129 -11.14 -4.35 4.65
CA GLN A 129 -10.08 -3.42 4.27
C GLN A 129 -8.69 -3.87 4.72
N ILE A 130 -7.67 -3.31 4.07
CA ILE A 130 -6.26 -3.48 4.42
C ILE A 130 -5.59 -2.13 4.72
N ARG A 131 -4.79 -2.09 5.78
CA ARG A 131 -3.89 -0.98 6.13
C ARG A 131 -2.47 -1.42 5.79
N ARG A 132 -1.82 -0.77 4.82
CA ARG A 132 -0.45 -1.09 4.41
C ARG A 132 0.51 -0.10 5.09
N ARG A 133 1.30 -0.59 6.03
CA ARG A 133 2.24 0.21 6.85
C ARG A 133 3.52 -0.60 7.13
N GLY A 134 4.20 -1.06 6.08
CA GLY A 134 5.38 -1.92 6.21
C GLY A 134 5.08 -3.22 6.97
N GLN A 135 5.88 -3.53 8.00
CA GLN A 135 5.67 -4.67 8.89
C GLN A 135 4.34 -4.63 9.66
N ASP A 136 3.75 -3.44 9.84
CA ASP A 136 2.51 -3.25 10.58
C ASP A 136 1.24 -3.41 9.72
N THR A 137 1.40 -4.01 8.54
CA THR A 137 0.30 -4.25 7.62
C THR A 137 -0.77 -5.11 8.28
N ALA A 138 -2.01 -4.62 8.23
CA ALA A 138 -3.13 -5.20 8.94
C ALA A 138 -4.34 -5.37 8.03
N ILE A 139 -5.06 -6.48 8.20
CA ILE A 139 -6.33 -6.76 7.53
C ILE A 139 -7.47 -6.68 8.55
N GLN A 140 -8.61 -6.13 8.13
CA GLN A 140 -9.83 -6.12 8.92
C GLN A 140 -10.81 -7.13 8.36
N LEU A 141 -11.18 -8.09 9.19
CA LEU A 141 -12.18 -9.10 8.87
C LEU A 141 -13.45 -8.85 9.66
N ARG A 142 -14.59 -9.11 9.03
CA ARG A 142 -15.92 -9.08 9.64
C ARG A 142 -16.54 -10.47 9.55
N GLY A 143 -16.92 -11.03 10.69
CA GLY A 143 -17.69 -12.27 10.77
C GLY A 143 -18.91 -12.08 11.65
N GLN A 144 -19.68 -13.14 11.81
CA GLN A 144 -20.69 -13.23 12.87
C GLN A 144 -20.32 -14.37 13.81
N MET A 145 -20.30 -14.09 15.09
CA MET A 145 -20.28 -15.10 16.14
C MET A 145 -21.70 -15.25 16.64
N MET A 146 -22.31 -16.41 16.41
CA MET A 146 -23.73 -16.64 16.69
C MET A 146 -24.62 -15.60 15.98
N LYS A 147 -25.18 -14.62 16.70
CA LYS A 147 -26.01 -13.54 16.15
C LYS A 147 -25.36 -12.16 16.23
N VAL A 148 -24.12 -12.07 16.72
CA VAL A 148 -23.41 -10.81 16.94
C VAL A 148 -22.34 -10.64 15.87
N GLY A 149 -22.35 -9.51 15.17
CA GLY A 149 -21.31 -9.16 14.20
C GLY A 149 -20.02 -8.75 14.90
N VAL A 150 -18.92 -9.45 14.61
CA VAL A 150 -17.61 -9.22 15.21
C VAL A 150 -16.63 -8.76 14.13
N GLU A 151 -15.83 -7.75 14.44
CA GLU A 151 -14.76 -7.26 13.56
C GLU A 151 -13.41 -7.34 14.25
N MET A 152 -12.41 -7.89 13.56
CA MET A 152 -11.07 -8.07 14.10
C MET A 152 -10.00 -7.56 13.14
N TRP A 153 -8.97 -6.93 13.71
CA TRP A 153 -7.75 -6.56 13.00
C TRP A 153 -6.69 -7.63 13.21
N PHE A 154 -6.17 -8.18 12.12
CA PHE A 154 -5.03 -9.09 12.14
C PHE A 154 -3.82 -8.44 11.50
N LYS A 155 -2.69 -8.48 12.21
CA LYS A 155 -1.38 -8.09 11.70
C LYS A 155 -0.83 -9.26 10.89
N ILE A 156 -0.66 -9.08 9.59
CA ILE A 156 -0.32 -10.21 8.69
C ILE A 156 1.07 -10.78 8.99
N TYR A 157 2.02 -9.93 9.41
CA TYR A 157 3.37 -10.33 9.77
C TYR A 157 3.52 -10.74 11.24
N SER A 158 2.41 -10.81 12.00
CA SER A 158 2.48 -11.28 13.39
C SER A 158 2.88 -12.76 13.43
N PRO A 159 3.83 -13.14 14.30
CA PRO A 159 4.18 -14.54 14.51
C PRO A 159 3.06 -15.32 15.20
N THR A 160 2.06 -14.64 15.79
CA THR A 160 0.87 -15.28 16.38
C THR A 160 -0.09 -15.78 15.31
N VAL A 161 -0.12 -15.15 14.13
CA VAL A 161 -0.88 -15.65 12.98
C VAL A 161 -0.07 -16.76 12.35
N THR A 162 -0.61 -17.98 12.27
CA THR A 162 0.06 -19.13 11.66
C THR A 162 -0.14 -19.14 10.16
N GLY A 163 -1.40 -19.01 9.71
CA GLY A 163 -1.77 -19.06 8.31
C GLY A 163 -2.95 -18.15 7.99
N ILE A 164 -3.02 -17.70 6.74
CA ILE A 164 -4.15 -16.95 6.21
C ILE A 164 -4.56 -17.60 4.90
N ASP A 165 -5.76 -18.16 4.87
CA ASP A 165 -6.29 -18.88 3.72
C ASP A 165 -7.44 -18.10 3.09
N ILE A 166 -7.50 -18.10 1.76
CA ILE A 166 -8.65 -17.58 1.01
C ILE A 166 -9.66 -18.72 0.89
N ILE A 167 -10.79 -18.59 1.58
CA ILE A 167 -11.87 -19.59 1.57
C ILE A 167 -12.72 -19.42 0.32
N TRP A 168 -13.13 -18.18 0.08
CA TRP A 168 -14.04 -17.83 -0.99
C TRP A 168 -13.60 -16.54 -1.64
N ARG A 169 -13.55 -16.53 -2.97
CA ARG A 169 -13.25 -15.34 -3.76
C ARG A 169 -14.52 -14.70 -4.24
N ARG A 170 -14.55 -13.37 -4.16
CA ARG A 170 -15.67 -12.61 -4.72
C ARG A 170 -15.66 -12.73 -6.24
N PRO A 171 -16.78 -13.11 -6.89
CA PRO A 171 -16.82 -13.32 -8.35
C PRO A 171 -16.56 -12.02 -9.13
N LYS A 172 -17.00 -10.88 -8.58
CA LYS A 172 -16.74 -9.54 -9.14
C LYS A 172 -15.99 -8.69 -8.15
N ARG A 173 -14.86 -8.12 -8.58
CA ARG A 173 -14.04 -7.24 -7.75
C ARG A 173 -14.86 -6.07 -7.18
N ALA A 174 -14.66 -5.79 -5.90
CA ALA A 174 -15.27 -4.65 -5.25
C ALA A 174 -14.82 -3.32 -5.88
N ARG A 175 -15.76 -2.39 -6.08
CA ARG A 175 -15.46 -1.05 -6.61
C ARG A 175 -14.81 -0.11 -5.60
N ARG A 176 -14.92 -0.40 -4.30
CA ARG A 176 -14.38 0.41 -3.20
C ARG A 176 -13.19 -0.31 -2.55
N ALA A 177 -12.20 0.46 -2.11
CA ALA A 177 -11.05 -0.07 -1.38
C ALA A 177 -11.38 -0.47 0.07
N ARG A 178 -12.48 0.04 0.63
CA ARG A 178 -12.97 -0.27 1.98
C ARG A 178 -14.46 -0.56 1.91
N LEU A 179 -14.89 -1.70 2.46
CA LEU A 179 -16.29 -2.15 2.42
C LEU A 179 -16.99 -1.96 3.76
N THR A 180 -16.77 -0.82 4.42
CA THR A 180 -17.39 -0.49 5.72
C THR A 180 -18.92 -0.47 5.68
N TYR A 181 -19.51 -0.35 4.49
CA TYR A 181 -20.95 -0.44 4.30
C TYR A 181 -21.53 -1.84 4.59
N MET A 182 -20.70 -2.90 4.59
CA MET A 182 -21.11 -4.27 4.93
C MET A 182 -21.54 -4.43 6.40
N ARG A 183 -21.35 -3.40 7.21
CA ARG A 183 -21.91 -3.33 8.57
C ARG A 183 -23.42 -3.14 8.59
N LYS A 184 -23.99 -2.64 7.51
CA LYS A 184 -25.43 -2.43 7.38
C LYS A 184 -26.09 -3.77 7.06
N PRO A 185 -27.23 -4.13 7.69
CA PRO A 185 -27.90 -5.42 7.47
C PRO A 185 -28.17 -5.76 6.00
N SER A 186 -28.46 -4.76 5.17
CA SER A 186 -28.72 -4.95 3.73
C SER A 186 -27.52 -5.44 2.91
N HIS A 187 -26.30 -5.30 3.42
CA HIS A 187 -25.07 -5.66 2.71
C HIS A 187 -24.20 -6.62 3.52
N ASP A 188 -24.67 -7.05 4.69
CA ASP A 188 -23.90 -7.94 5.56
C ASP A 188 -23.88 -9.34 4.95
N MET A 189 -22.72 -9.99 5.00
CA MET A 189 -22.60 -11.38 4.56
C MET A 189 -23.15 -12.35 5.60
N GLY A 190 -23.27 -11.89 6.85
CA GLY A 190 -23.72 -12.71 7.96
C GLY A 190 -22.67 -13.75 8.39
N SER A 191 -23.13 -14.91 8.86
CA SER A 191 -22.25 -16.04 9.18
C SER A 191 -21.63 -16.61 7.90
N VAL A 192 -20.31 -16.81 7.94
CA VAL A 192 -19.51 -17.37 6.84
C VAL A 192 -19.21 -18.86 7.03
N ASP A 193 -19.79 -19.49 8.06
CA ASP A 193 -19.45 -20.85 8.50
C ASP A 193 -19.74 -21.91 7.43
N GLN A 194 -20.80 -21.70 6.64
CA GLN A 194 -21.14 -22.60 5.52
C GLN A 194 -20.05 -22.61 4.44
N MET A 195 -19.46 -21.44 4.14
CA MET A 195 -18.35 -21.35 3.18
C MET A 195 -17.09 -22.00 3.73
N VAL A 196 -16.81 -21.81 5.02
CA VAL A 196 -15.70 -22.48 5.71
C VAL A 196 -15.87 -24.00 5.67
N PHE A 197 -17.08 -24.49 5.95
CA PHE A 197 -17.40 -25.90 5.93
C PHE A 197 -17.24 -26.51 4.53
N ALA A 198 -17.77 -25.86 3.50
CA ALA A 198 -17.62 -26.30 2.12
C ALA A 198 -16.15 -26.39 1.69
N TRP A 199 -15.36 -25.36 2.00
CA TRP A 199 -13.92 -25.33 1.69
C TRP A 199 -13.14 -26.41 2.43
N LYS A 200 -13.43 -26.63 3.73
CA LYS A 200 -12.82 -27.71 4.51
C LYS A 200 -13.17 -29.07 3.89
N LYS A 201 -14.45 -29.29 3.55
CA LYS A 201 -14.92 -30.53 2.92
C LYS A 201 -14.18 -30.80 1.61
N GLU A 202 -14.07 -29.81 0.73
CA GLU A 202 -13.32 -29.92 -0.53
C GLU A 202 -11.83 -30.24 -0.30
N ARG A 203 -11.18 -29.57 0.65
CA ARG A 203 -9.80 -29.86 1.04
C ARG A 203 -9.61 -31.30 1.54
N TYR A 204 -10.53 -31.79 2.37
CA TYR A 204 -10.46 -33.14 2.91
C TYR A 204 -10.69 -34.21 1.83
N THR A 205 -11.65 -34.00 0.91
CA THR A 205 -11.90 -34.95 -0.18
C THR A 205 -10.75 -35.03 -1.16
N LEU A 206 -10.12 -33.90 -1.51
CA LEU A 206 -8.94 -33.89 -2.38
C LEU A 206 -7.75 -34.62 -1.72
N ARG A 207 -7.57 -34.44 -0.41
CA ARG A 207 -6.50 -35.12 0.35
C ARG A 207 -6.73 -36.63 0.45
N SER A 208 -7.97 -37.08 0.62
CA SER A 208 -8.26 -38.52 0.71
C SER A 208 -8.07 -39.24 -0.63
N GLN A 209 -8.36 -38.57 -1.76
CA GLN A 209 -8.10 -39.12 -3.10
C GLN A 209 -6.60 -39.24 -3.42
N ALA A 210 -5.80 -38.23 -3.03
CA ALA A 210 -4.35 -38.27 -3.25
C ALA A 210 -3.64 -39.40 -2.49
N ASN A 211 -4.19 -39.83 -1.34
CA ASN A 211 -3.62 -40.88 -0.51
C ASN A 211 -4.13 -42.30 -0.84
N GLN A 212 -4.99 -42.49 -1.86
CA GLN A 212 -5.36 -43.84 -2.29
C GLN A 212 -4.32 -44.37 -3.30
N PRO A 213 -3.54 -45.42 -2.97
CA PRO A 213 -2.64 -46.04 -3.93
C PRO A 213 -3.47 -46.67 -5.06
N GLY A 214 -3.31 -46.13 -6.27
CA GLY A 214 -3.72 -46.67 -7.57
C GLY A 214 -4.80 -47.74 -7.58
N LYS A 215 -6.08 -47.37 -7.44
CA LYS A 215 -7.17 -48.22 -7.91
C LYS A 215 -7.15 -48.19 -9.44
N THR A 216 -6.55 -49.21 -10.04
CA THR A 216 -6.63 -49.49 -11.48
C THR A 216 -8.10 -49.49 -11.91
N THR A 217 -8.48 -48.50 -12.71
CA THR A 217 -9.80 -48.40 -13.32
C THR A 217 -9.96 -49.53 -14.32
N ARG A 218 -10.47 -50.67 -13.84
CA ARG A 218 -10.92 -51.78 -14.69
C ARG A 218 -12.10 -51.26 -15.51
N LYS A 219 -11.84 -50.81 -16.75
CA LYS A 219 -12.87 -50.46 -17.72
C LYS A 219 -13.80 -51.65 -17.90
N GLN A 220 -14.98 -51.62 -17.27
CA GLN A 220 -16.05 -52.57 -17.57
C GLN A 220 -16.60 -52.17 -18.94
N HIS A 221 -16.19 -52.90 -19.97
CA HIS A 221 -16.77 -52.82 -21.30
C HIS A 221 -18.12 -53.55 -21.26
N SER A 222 -19.20 -52.85 -20.91
CA SER A 222 -20.54 -53.38 -21.07
C SER A 222 -20.88 -53.46 -22.56
N LYS A 223 -20.64 -54.63 -23.19
CA LYS A 223 -21.27 -54.96 -24.48
C LYS A 223 -22.75 -55.23 -24.21
N ILE A 224 -23.56 -54.19 -24.34
CA ILE A 224 -24.98 -54.30 -24.63
C ILE A 224 -25.09 -54.30 -26.15
N LEU A 225 -25.37 -55.45 -26.76
CA LEU A 225 -26.29 -55.49 -27.90
C LEU A 225 -26.81 -56.92 -28.06
N GLY A 226 -28.08 -57.10 -27.72
CA GLY A 226 -28.85 -58.28 -28.04
C GLY A 226 -29.35 -58.26 -29.48
N GLN A 227 -29.55 -59.48 -29.99
CA GLN A 227 -30.67 -59.92 -30.82
C GLN A 227 -31.12 -59.02 -31.98
N LYS A 228 -30.91 -59.52 -33.20
CA LYS A 228 -31.93 -59.50 -34.26
C LYS A 228 -31.62 -60.56 -35.33
N LYS A 229 -32.57 -61.51 -35.42
CA LYS A 229 -32.92 -62.46 -36.51
C LYS A 229 -31.84 -63.38 -37.04
#